data_AF-A0A4R2N9D9-F1
#
_entry.id   AF-A0A4R2N9D9-F1
#
_cell.length_a   1.000
_cell.length_b   1.000
_cell.length_c   1.000
_cell.angle_alpha   90.00
_cell.angle_beta   90.00
_cell.angle_gamma   90.00
#
_symmetry.space_group_name_H-M   'P 1'
#
loop_
_entity.id
_entity.type
_entity.pdbx_description
1 polymer ?
#
loop_
_entity_poly.entity_id
_entity_poly.type
_entity_poly.pdbx_seq_one_letter_code
_entity_poly.pdbx_strand_id
1 'polypeptide(L)'
;MQRCTSSHAPLPRHRTTHTLHLLALLLATTVGALASGPVLAQAQAPALPAPGAMRNFPEAALRGTLHIDASGQAHINDKAIQMAPGLRIFNPQNALVMRHNVLGQTFTVNYLIEKSTGWLITAWILSKAEVAQPRPGSTDVQRNYQFESDATAR
;
A
#
# COMPACT_ATOMS: atom_id res chain seq x y z
N MET A 1 48.13 -9.09 51.95
CA MET A 1 48.24 -7.64 52.15
C MET A 1 46.92 -7.00 51.72
N GLN A 2 46.37 -6.09 52.54
CA GLN A 2 45.25 -5.14 52.28
C GLN A 2 43.88 -5.78 51.91
N ARG A 3 42.82 -5.89 52.75
CA ARG A 3 42.10 -4.91 53.62
C ARG A 3 41.92 -3.57 52.86
N CYS A 4 40.73 -3.03 52.56
CA CYS A 4 39.60 -2.66 53.45
C CYS A 4 38.50 -1.98 52.57
N THR A 5 37.21 -2.31 52.72
CA THR A 5 36.13 -1.57 53.43
C THR A 5 35.54 -0.31 52.76
N SER A 6 34.19 -0.29 52.73
CA SER A 6 33.28 0.80 53.17
C SER A 6 33.34 2.16 52.43
N SER A 7 32.25 2.65 51.84
CA SER A 7 31.00 3.17 52.45
C SER A 7 30.98 4.71 52.42
N HIS A 8 29.94 5.23 51.78
CA HIS A 8 29.16 6.43 52.11
C HIS A 8 29.88 7.69 52.60
N ALA A 9 29.84 8.74 51.76
CA ALA A 9 30.06 10.12 52.19
C ALA A 9 28.74 10.91 52.07
N PRO A 10 28.21 11.48 53.17
CA PRO A 10 27.09 12.42 53.16
C PRO A 10 27.61 13.85 53.01
N LEU A 11 26.87 14.69 52.27
CA LEU A 11 27.10 16.13 52.25
C LEU A 11 26.42 16.81 53.45
N PRO A 12 27.12 17.69 54.19
CA PRO A 12 26.54 18.43 55.30
C PRO A 12 25.95 19.79 54.87
N ARG A 13 24.85 20.12 55.56
CA ARG A 13 24.44 21.44 56.09
C ARG A 13 24.52 22.66 55.18
N HIS A 14 23.37 23.31 55.04
CA HIS A 14 23.27 24.67 55.56
C HIS A 14 21.97 24.89 56.34
N ARG A 15 22.17 25.39 57.56
CA ARG A 15 21.15 25.91 58.48
C ARG A 15 20.93 27.39 58.16
N THR A 16 19.69 27.87 58.30
CA THR A 16 19.29 29.17 58.91
C THR A 16 17.77 29.33 58.73
N THR A 17 16.91 28.84 59.63
CA THR A 17 16.30 29.53 60.79
C THR A 17 15.77 30.96 60.56
N HIS A 18 14.44 31.04 60.60
CA HIS A 18 13.58 32.10 61.16
C HIS A 18 13.52 33.48 60.50
N THR A 19 12.38 33.78 59.88
CA THR A 19 11.65 35.03 60.13
C THR A 19 10.15 34.78 59.99
N LEU A 20 9.42 35.20 61.02
CA LEU A 20 8.02 34.96 61.28
C LEU A 20 7.11 35.88 60.46
N HIS A 21 5.97 35.32 60.06
CA HIS A 21 4.66 35.91 59.78
C HIS A 21 4.52 37.44 59.73
N LEU A 22 4.09 37.95 58.57
CA LEU A 22 3.17 39.10 58.50
C LEU A 22 2.19 38.95 57.32
N LEU A 23 0.95 38.68 57.71
CA LEU A 23 -0.37 39.03 57.17
C LEU A 23 -0.54 39.71 55.79
N ALA A 24 -1.62 39.27 55.14
CA ALA A 24 -2.63 40.05 54.40
C ALA A 24 -2.59 40.06 52.85
N LEU A 25 -3.49 39.24 52.28
CA LEU A 25 -4.53 39.60 51.31
C LEU A 25 -4.16 40.51 50.12
N LEU A 26 -4.30 40.00 48.89
CA LEU A 26 -5.27 40.44 47.87
C LEU A 26 -4.94 39.87 46.48
N LEU A 27 -6.00 39.43 45.79
CA LEU A 27 -6.23 39.45 44.33
C LEU A 27 -5.25 38.71 43.39
N ALA A 28 -5.78 37.69 42.69
CA ALA A 28 -6.13 37.78 41.27
C ALA A 28 -5.98 36.42 40.56
N THR A 29 -7.03 36.09 39.82
CA THR A 29 -7.24 34.95 38.94
C THR A 29 -6.37 34.97 37.68
N THR A 30 -5.67 33.87 37.36
CA THR A 30 -5.31 33.44 35.99
C THR A 30 -5.03 31.92 36.02
N VAL A 31 -5.98 31.06 35.60
CA VAL A 31 -6.07 30.42 34.27
C VAL A 31 -4.81 29.66 33.86
N GLY A 32 -4.96 28.35 33.62
CA GLY A 32 -4.05 27.58 32.78
C GLY A 32 -3.71 26.19 33.31
N ALA A 33 -4.68 25.29 33.36
CA ALA A 33 -4.40 23.87 33.51
C ALA A 33 -3.60 23.40 32.27
N LEU A 34 -2.30 23.17 32.44
CA LEU A 34 -1.46 22.48 31.45
C LEU A 34 -1.82 20.99 31.47
N ALA A 35 -2.97 20.64 30.87
CA ALA A 35 -3.27 19.27 30.51
C ALA A 35 -2.52 18.95 29.21
N SER A 36 -1.25 18.57 29.35
CA SER A 36 -0.48 17.93 28.27
C SER A 36 -1.07 16.54 28.03
N GLY A 37 -2.16 16.47 27.27
CA GLY A 37 -2.69 15.20 26.78
C GLY A 37 -1.73 14.59 25.75
N PRO A 38 -1.47 13.27 25.78
CA PRO A 38 -0.65 12.64 24.75
C PRO A 38 -1.39 12.70 23.42
N VAL A 39 -0.82 13.42 22.45
CA VAL A 39 -1.20 13.30 21.04
C VAL A 39 -0.80 11.91 20.60
N LEU A 40 -1.74 10.97 20.63
CA LEU A 40 -1.60 9.70 19.94
C LEU A 40 -1.67 10.00 18.44
N ALA A 41 -0.51 10.07 17.80
CA ALA A 41 -0.41 10.07 16.35
C ALA A 41 -1.07 8.80 15.82
N GLN A 42 -2.31 8.90 15.36
CA GLN A 42 -3.01 7.81 14.71
C GLN A 42 -2.32 7.60 13.36
N ALA A 43 -1.39 6.64 13.30
CA ALA A 43 -0.88 6.13 12.04
C ALA A 43 -2.08 5.61 11.25
N GLN A 44 -2.49 6.36 10.23
CA GLN A 44 -3.54 5.98 9.31
C GLN A 44 -3.03 4.76 8.53
N ALA A 45 -3.36 3.56 8.99
CA ALA A 45 -3.15 2.37 8.19
C ALA A 45 -3.96 2.53 6.89
N PRO A 46 -3.38 2.24 5.70
CA PRO A 46 -4.14 2.28 4.46
C PRO A 46 -5.35 1.36 4.60
N ALA A 47 -6.56 1.93 4.58
CA ALA A 47 -7.78 1.15 4.60
C ALA A 47 -7.76 0.20 3.40
N LEU A 48 -7.81 -1.11 3.66
CA LEU A 48 -7.97 -2.09 2.60
C LEU A 48 -9.33 -1.81 1.93
N PRO A 49 -9.39 -1.69 0.59
CA PRO A 49 -10.63 -1.40 -0.11
C PRO A 49 -11.69 -2.46 0.22
N ALA A 50 -12.93 -2.00 0.46
CA ALA A 50 -14.04 -2.90 0.78
C ALA A 50 -14.21 -3.95 -0.33
N PRO A 51 -14.58 -5.20 0.00
CA PRO A 51 -14.86 -6.22 -1.00
C PRO A 51 -15.91 -5.73 -2.01
N GLY A 52 -15.54 -5.67 -3.29
CA GLY A 52 -16.42 -5.18 -4.36
C GLY A 52 -16.32 -3.68 -4.66
N ALA A 53 -15.52 -2.90 -3.92
CA ALA A 53 -15.18 -1.55 -4.32
C ALA A 53 -14.29 -1.57 -5.57
N MET A 54 -14.59 -0.71 -6.54
CA MET A 54 -13.75 -0.56 -7.73
C MET A 54 -12.38 -0.03 -7.31
N ARG A 55 -11.37 -0.87 -7.45
CA ARG A 55 -10.00 -0.60 -6.99
C ARG A 55 -9.35 0.43 -7.92
N ASN A 56 -8.57 1.32 -7.33
CA ASN A 56 -7.81 2.28 -8.11
C ASN A 56 -6.59 1.60 -8.76
N PHE A 57 -6.37 1.85 -10.04
CA PHE A 57 -5.22 1.32 -10.77
C PHE A 57 -4.31 2.48 -11.18
N PRO A 58 -2.98 2.29 -11.19
CA PRO A 58 -2.05 3.27 -11.72
C PRO A 58 -2.38 3.61 -13.18
N GLU A 59 -2.12 4.85 -13.60
CA GLU A 59 -2.37 5.29 -14.99
C GLU A 59 -1.51 4.53 -16.01
N ALA A 60 -0.31 4.12 -15.61
CA ALA A 60 0.59 3.32 -16.44
C ALA A 60 0.12 1.86 -16.63
N ALA A 61 -0.92 1.41 -15.92
CA ALA A 61 -1.42 0.05 -16.03
C ALA A 61 -2.18 -0.15 -17.35
N LEU A 62 -1.75 -1.15 -18.11
CA LEU A 62 -2.35 -1.54 -19.38
C LEU A 62 -3.32 -2.70 -19.17
N ARG A 63 -4.33 -2.81 -20.03
CA ARG A 63 -5.25 -3.96 -20.09
C ARG A 63 -4.69 -5.01 -21.03
N GLY A 64 -4.88 -6.28 -20.70
CA GLY A 64 -4.60 -7.38 -21.60
C GLY A 64 -5.01 -8.73 -21.03
N THR A 65 -4.67 -9.78 -21.76
CA THR A 65 -4.91 -11.18 -21.37
C THR A 65 -3.60 -11.81 -20.95
N LEU A 66 -3.50 -12.27 -19.71
CA LEU A 66 -2.33 -12.93 -19.15
C LEU A 66 -2.54 -14.45 -19.12
N HIS A 67 -1.56 -15.18 -19.67
CA HIS A 67 -1.40 -16.62 -19.50
C HIS A 67 0.00 -16.90 -18.96
N ILE A 68 0.10 -17.75 -17.95
CA ILE A 68 1.38 -18.22 -17.41
C ILE A 68 1.42 -19.74 -17.58
N ASP A 69 2.36 -20.24 -18.37
CA ASP A 69 2.49 -21.67 -18.60
C ASP A 69 3.27 -22.38 -17.49
N ALA A 70 3.20 -23.72 -17.51
CA ALA A 70 3.88 -24.57 -16.53
C ALA A 70 5.42 -24.53 -16.65
N SER A 71 5.97 -24.10 -17.78
CA SER A 71 7.43 -23.90 -17.94
C SER A 71 7.92 -22.62 -17.25
N GLY A 72 6.98 -21.78 -16.80
CA GLY A 72 7.27 -20.53 -16.12
C GLY A 72 7.46 -19.36 -17.08
N GLN A 73 7.08 -19.50 -18.35
CA GLN A 73 6.98 -18.39 -19.29
C GLN A 73 5.62 -17.68 -19.08
N ALA A 74 5.53 -16.43 -19.54
CA ALA A 74 4.29 -15.65 -19.48
C ALA A 74 3.99 -15.05 -20.84
N HIS A 75 2.71 -14.93 -21.13
CA HIS A 75 2.18 -14.39 -22.37
C HIS A 75 1.17 -13.31 -22.04
N ILE A 76 1.35 -12.12 -22.63
CA ILE A 76 0.37 -11.03 -22.60
C ILE A 76 -0.15 -10.83 -24.01
N ASN A 77 -1.46 -10.96 -24.23
CA ASN A 77 -2.08 -10.88 -25.55
C ASN A 77 -1.35 -11.80 -26.56
N ASP A 78 -1.12 -13.05 -26.16
CA ASP A 78 -0.39 -14.09 -26.91
C ASP A 78 1.10 -13.81 -27.18
N LYS A 79 1.61 -12.64 -26.78
CA LYS A 79 3.03 -12.29 -26.90
C LYS A 79 3.81 -12.71 -25.65
N ALA A 80 4.86 -13.49 -25.86
CA ALA A 80 5.77 -13.88 -24.78
C ALA A 80 6.41 -12.65 -24.11
N ILE A 81 6.46 -12.65 -22.78
CA ILE A 81 7.05 -11.62 -21.95
C ILE A 81 7.79 -12.23 -20.75
N GLN A 82 8.88 -11.59 -20.36
CA GLN A 82 9.61 -11.95 -19.16
C GLN A 82 8.89 -11.42 -17.92
N MET A 83 8.86 -12.24 -16.86
CA MET A 83 8.35 -11.84 -15.56
C MET A 83 9.48 -11.38 -14.67
N ALA A 84 9.25 -10.33 -13.90
CA ALA A 84 10.20 -9.95 -12.87
C ALA A 84 10.24 -11.02 -11.75
N PRO A 85 11.42 -11.24 -11.12
CA PRO A 85 11.56 -12.19 -10.01
C PRO A 85 10.59 -11.91 -8.84
N GLY A 86 10.20 -10.64 -8.67
CA GLY A 86 9.25 -10.18 -7.65
C GLY A 86 7.83 -9.93 -8.17
N LEU A 87 7.39 -10.58 -9.26
CA LEU A 87 6.06 -10.38 -9.85
C LEU A 87 4.95 -10.49 -8.80
N ARG A 88 4.14 -9.43 -8.69
CA ARG A 88 2.96 -9.38 -7.79
C ARG A 88 1.70 -9.67 -8.60
N ILE A 89 0.98 -10.71 -8.24
CA ILE A 89 -0.30 -11.07 -8.86
C ILE A 89 -1.40 -10.86 -7.83
N PHE A 90 -2.44 -10.11 -8.18
CA PHE A 90 -3.55 -9.84 -7.29
C PHE A 90 -4.86 -10.41 -7.86
N ASN A 91 -5.71 -10.95 -6.99
CA ASN A 91 -7.05 -11.38 -7.36
C ASN A 91 -8.04 -10.19 -7.41
N PRO A 92 -9.29 -10.42 -7.85
CA PRO A 92 -10.33 -9.39 -7.83
C PRO A 92 -10.62 -8.82 -6.43
N GLN A 93 -10.38 -9.60 -5.36
CA GLN A 93 -10.47 -9.14 -3.97
C GLN A 93 -9.23 -8.35 -3.51
N ASN A 94 -8.32 -8.00 -4.43
CA ASN A 94 -7.05 -7.31 -4.18
C ASN A 94 -6.09 -8.06 -3.22
N ALA A 95 -6.27 -9.36 -3.04
CA ALA A 95 -5.34 -10.21 -2.29
C ALA A 95 -4.22 -10.70 -3.20
N LEU A 96 -3.00 -10.78 -2.66
CA LEU A 96 -1.85 -11.33 -3.38
C LEU A 96 -2.04 -12.85 -3.57
N VAL A 97 -1.91 -13.30 -4.81
CA VAL A 97 -2.03 -14.70 -5.21
C VAL A 97 -0.67 -15.24 -5.59
N MET A 98 -0.37 -16.46 -5.14
CA MET A 98 0.82 -17.17 -5.57
C MET A 98 0.70 -17.58 -7.03
N ARG A 99 1.77 -17.36 -7.79
CA ARG A 99 1.85 -17.71 -9.23
C ARG A 99 1.42 -19.14 -9.53
N HIS A 100 1.73 -20.11 -8.67
CA HIS A 100 1.33 -21.51 -8.86
C HIS A 100 -0.19 -21.70 -9.02
N ASN A 101 -1.01 -20.89 -8.35
CA ASN A 101 -2.47 -21.00 -8.37
C ASN A 101 -3.10 -20.53 -9.70
N VAL A 102 -2.32 -19.83 -10.53
CA VAL A 102 -2.78 -19.23 -11.80
C VAL A 102 -2.08 -19.84 -13.01
N LEU A 103 -1.24 -20.86 -12.83
CA LEU A 103 -0.57 -21.57 -13.93
C LEU A 103 -1.59 -22.27 -14.83
N GLY A 104 -1.32 -22.25 -16.13
CA GLY A 104 -2.15 -22.88 -17.17
C GLY A 104 -3.50 -22.19 -17.40
N GLN A 105 -3.79 -21.11 -16.68
CA GLN A 105 -5.04 -20.38 -16.78
C GLN A 105 -4.83 -19.05 -17.50
N THR A 106 -5.90 -18.58 -18.13
CA THR A 106 -5.91 -17.33 -18.88
C THR A 106 -6.84 -16.35 -18.20
N PHE A 107 -6.33 -15.17 -17.87
CA PHE A 107 -7.08 -14.14 -17.15
C PHE A 107 -7.04 -12.81 -17.90
N THR A 108 -8.16 -12.10 -17.88
CA THR A 108 -8.15 -10.68 -18.21
C THR A 108 -7.56 -9.91 -17.04
N VAL A 109 -6.48 -9.17 -17.29
CA VAL A 109 -5.72 -8.47 -16.27
C VAL A 109 -5.49 -7.01 -16.64
N ASN A 110 -5.30 -6.17 -15.61
CA ASN A 110 -4.47 -4.98 -15.77
C ASN A 110 -3.04 -5.33 -15.37
N TYR A 111 -2.04 -4.79 -16.06
CA TYR A 111 -0.65 -5.13 -15.80
C TYR A 111 0.27 -3.91 -15.90
N LEU A 112 1.41 -3.99 -15.20
CA LEU A 112 2.50 -3.01 -15.27
C LEU A 112 3.76 -3.67 -15.82
N ILE A 113 4.37 -2.96 -16.75
CA ILE A 113 5.69 -3.27 -17.28
C ILE A 113 6.69 -2.29 -16.68
N GLU A 114 7.81 -2.81 -16.20
CA GLU A 114 8.92 -1.99 -15.77
C GLU A 114 9.57 -1.30 -16.96
N LYS A 115 9.74 0.02 -16.88
CA LYS A 115 10.27 0.82 -18.00
C LYS A 115 11.74 0.54 -18.32
N SER A 116 12.54 0.12 -17.35
CA SER A 116 13.98 -0.14 -17.52
C SER A 116 14.28 -1.50 -18.14
N THR A 117 13.59 -2.56 -17.71
CA THR A 117 13.84 -3.94 -18.15
C THR A 117 12.83 -4.44 -19.18
N GLY A 118 11.66 -3.83 -19.26
CA GLY A 118 10.54 -4.33 -20.06
C GLY A 118 9.85 -5.55 -19.46
N TRP A 119 10.11 -5.88 -18.18
CA TRP A 119 9.55 -7.06 -17.53
C TRP A 119 8.19 -6.79 -16.89
N LEU A 120 7.35 -7.82 -16.84
CA LEU A 120 6.09 -7.80 -16.11
C LEU A 120 6.37 -7.78 -14.61
N ILE A 121 6.00 -6.69 -13.93
CA ILE A 121 6.24 -6.50 -12.49
C ILE A 121 4.98 -6.66 -11.64
N THR A 122 3.81 -6.38 -12.20
CA THR A 122 2.54 -6.50 -11.46
C THR A 122 1.40 -6.84 -12.41
N ALA A 123 0.52 -7.73 -11.96
CA ALA A 123 -0.72 -8.08 -12.65
C ALA A 123 -1.89 -8.10 -11.65
N TRP A 124 -3.03 -7.59 -12.09
CA TRP A 124 -4.28 -7.60 -11.34
C TRP A 124 -5.33 -8.32 -12.16
N ILE A 125 -5.80 -9.45 -11.67
CA ILE A 125 -6.89 -10.23 -12.24
C ILE A 125 -8.19 -9.47 -12.01
N LEU A 126 -8.93 -9.24 -13.09
CA LEU A 126 -10.11 -8.39 -13.08
C LEU A 126 -11.38 -9.20 -12.83
N SER A 127 -12.28 -8.63 -12.05
CA SER A 127 -13.68 -9.01 -12.03
C SER A 127 -14.40 -8.56 -13.30
N LYS A 128 -15.57 -9.16 -13.56
CA LYS A 128 -16.43 -8.79 -14.69
C LYS A 128 -16.80 -7.29 -14.70
N ALA A 129 -17.05 -6.71 -13.52
CA ALA A 129 -17.38 -5.30 -13.38
C ALA A 129 -16.21 -4.38 -13.78
N GLU A 130 -14.98 -4.77 -13.47
CA GLU A 130 -13.78 -4.00 -13.84
C GLU A 130 -13.41 -4.15 -15.31
N VAL A 131 -13.70 -5.31 -15.91
CA VAL A 131 -13.47 -5.55 -17.34
C VAL A 131 -14.27 -4.56 -18.19
N ALA A 132 -15.51 -4.26 -17.79
CA ALA A 132 -16.39 -3.31 -18.48
C ALA A 132 -15.85 -1.86 -18.51
N GLN A 133 -14.88 -1.53 -17.65
CA GLN A 133 -14.31 -0.19 -17.65
C GLN A 133 -13.26 -0.03 -18.76
N PRO A 134 -13.35 1.04 -19.57
CA PRO A 134 -12.43 1.30 -20.66
C PRO A 134 -11.02 1.57 -20.12
N ARG A 135 -10.01 0.94 -20.72
CA ARG A 135 -8.60 1.14 -20.38
C ARG A 135 -7.71 0.91 -21.62
N PRO A 136 -6.58 1.64 -21.76
CA PRO A 136 -5.62 1.38 -22.84
C PRO A 136 -5.14 -0.07 -22.84
N GLY A 137 -4.99 -0.66 -24.03
CA GLY A 137 -4.62 -2.06 -24.20
C GLY A 137 -5.79 -3.05 -24.23
N SER A 138 -7.03 -2.58 -23.97
CA SER A 138 -8.22 -3.41 -24.18
C SER A 138 -8.35 -3.73 -25.68
N THR A 139 -8.10 -4.96 -26.06
CA THR A 139 -8.36 -5.47 -27.41
C THR A 139 -9.86 -5.65 -27.68
N ASP A 140 -10.70 -5.55 -26.65
CA ASP A 140 -12.15 -5.45 -26.74
C ASP A 140 -12.60 -4.03 -27.14
N VAL A 141 -11.99 -3.47 -28.18
CA VAL A 141 -12.71 -2.52 -29.02
C VAL A 141 -13.22 -3.39 -30.17
N GLN A 142 -14.35 -4.06 -29.95
CA GLN A 142 -15.08 -4.71 -31.02
C GLN A 142 -15.45 -3.60 -32.02
N ARG A 143 -14.62 -3.43 -33.05
CA ARG A 143 -14.85 -2.48 -34.13
C ARG A 143 -15.99 -3.04 -34.96
N ASN A 144 -17.22 -2.75 -34.55
CA ASN A 144 -18.47 -3.06 -35.27
C ASN A 144 -18.61 -2.23 -36.56
N TYR A 145 -17.52 -1.98 -37.27
CA TYR A 145 -17.52 -1.36 -38.58
C TYR A 145 -17.41 -2.48 -39.61
N GLN A 146 -18.55 -3.01 -40.06
CA GLN A 146 -18.63 -3.70 -41.34
C GLN A 146 -18.87 -2.66 -42.43
N PHE A 147 -18.02 -2.64 -43.46
CA PHE A 147 -18.28 -1.87 -44.67
C PHE A 147 -19.16 -2.71 -45.60
N GLU A 148 -20.15 -2.08 -46.24
CA GLU A 148 -21.08 -2.75 -47.17
C GLU A 148 -20.36 -3.46 -48.34
N SER A 149 -19.15 -3.01 -48.69
CA SER A 149 -18.32 -3.63 -49.72
C SER A 149 -17.82 -5.05 -49.37
N ASP A 150 -17.81 -5.43 -48.09
CA ASP A 150 -17.43 -6.78 -47.63
C ASP A 150 -18.60 -7.77 -47.69
N ALA A 151 -19.85 -7.27 -47.80
CA ALA A 151 -21.06 -8.07 -47.79
C ALA A 151 -21.41 -8.72 -49.14
N THR A 152 -20.52 -8.69 -50.14
CA THR A 152 -20.78 -9.32 -51.45
C THR A 152 -19.52 -9.92 -52.05
N ALA A 153 -19.31 -11.20 -51.74
CA ALA A 153 -18.70 -12.15 -52.67
C ALA A 153 -19.44 -13.48 -52.45
N ARG A 154 -20.30 -13.82 -53.42
CA ARG A 154 -21.09 -15.06 -53.47
C ARG A 154 -20.63 -15.87 -54.67
#